data_AF-A0AA38HVF0-F1
#
_entry.id   AF-A0AA38HVF0-F1
#
_cell.length_a   1.000
_cell.length_b   1.000
_cell.length_c   1.000
_cell.angle_alpha   90.00
_cell.angle_beta   90.00
_cell.angle_gamma   90.00
#
_symmetry.space_group_name_H-M   'P 1'
#
loop_
_entity.id
_entity.type
_entity.pdbx_description
1 polymer ?
#
loop_
_entity_poly.entity_id
_entity_poly.type
_entity_poly.pdbx_seq_one_letter_code
_entity_poly.pdbx_strand_id
1 'polypeptide(L)'
;MSLNTAHINGGVLIHAGEQILLYSDNCIVEWSGQGEGAFKGSKQGRLYLTTHRLIFNNKNMNDAMQSFSFPFITLSEVEIEQPVFGANYIKGKVRAQPNGNWVGEAKFKLTFKRGGAIEFGEAMLKAAYLGECLRA
;
A
#
# COMPACT_ATOMS: atom_id res chain seq x y z
N MET A 1 4.88 6.99 6.09
CA MET A 1 5.22 6.22 4.88
C MET A 1 6.66 5.77 4.96
N SER A 2 6.94 4.51 4.61
CA SER A 2 8.31 3.99 4.61
C SER A 2 8.57 2.97 3.50
N LEU A 3 9.74 3.10 2.87
CA LEU A 3 10.26 2.20 1.82
C LEU A 3 11.17 1.13 2.46
N ASN A 4 10.99 -0.12 2.07
CA ASN A 4 11.86 -1.26 2.45
C ASN A 4 12.01 -1.49 3.96
N THR A 5 10.92 -1.34 4.71
CA THR A 5 10.90 -1.53 6.19
C THR A 5 9.91 -2.59 6.66
N ALA A 6 9.11 -3.17 5.77
CA ALA A 6 7.97 -4.04 6.13
C ALA A 6 8.07 -5.45 5.52
N HIS A 7 9.28 -5.93 5.23
CA HIS A 7 9.52 -7.27 4.69
C HIS A 7 10.69 -7.97 5.39
N ILE A 8 10.68 -9.31 5.34
CA ILE A 8 11.79 -10.18 5.75
C ILE A 8 11.73 -11.48 4.95
N ASN A 9 12.75 -11.78 4.14
CA ASN A 9 12.86 -13.03 3.36
C ASN A 9 11.57 -13.44 2.61
N GLY A 10 10.90 -12.48 1.96
CA GLY A 10 9.61 -12.68 1.26
C GLY A 10 8.36 -12.66 2.17
N GLY A 11 8.54 -12.71 3.49
CA GLY A 11 7.50 -12.46 4.49
C GLY A 11 7.23 -10.98 4.71
N VAL A 12 6.15 -10.69 5.44
CA VAL A 12 5.75 -9.35 5.86
C VAL A 12 6.14 -9.12 7.32
N LEU A 13 6.72 -7.95 7.60
CA LEU A 13 7.07 -7.54 8.96
C LEU A 13 6.01 -6.57 9.48
N ILE A 14 5.38 -6.92 10.61
CA ILE A 14 4.36 -6.10 11.28
C ILE A 14 4.77 -5.83 12.73
N HIS A 15 4.26 -4.75 13.32
CA HIS A 15 4.57 -4.38 14.69
C HIS A 15 3.85 -5.26 15.71
N ALA A 16 4.34 -5.31 16.96
CA ALA A 16 3.65 -6.00 18.04
C ALA A 16 2.25 -5.40 18.25
N GLY A 17 1.22 -6.25 18.26
CA GLY A 17 -0.19 -5.82 18.35
C GLY A 17 -0.82 -5.38 17.01
N GLU A 18 -0.03 -5.23 15.94
CA GLU A 18 -0.56 -5.06 14.59
C GLU A 18 -1.09 -6.41 14.08
N GLN A 19 -2.30 -6.43 13.52
CA GLN A 19 -2.92 -7.63 12.99
C GLN A 19 -3.18 -7.48 11.49
N ILE A 20 -2.96 -8.55 10.73
CA ILE A 20 -3.37 -8.63 9.31
C ILE A 20 -4.87 -8.92 9.29
N LEU A 21 -5.63 -8.01 8.68
CA LEU A 21 -7.08 -8.15 8.51
C LEU A 21 -7.40 -8.98 7.27
N LEU A 22 -6.69 -8.73 6.17
CA LEU A 22 -6.80 -9.46 4.92
C LEU A 22 -5.60 -9.19 4.02
N TYR A 23 -5.46 -9.97 2.95
CA TYR A 23 -4.43 -9.79 1.94
C TYR A 23 -4.97 -10.04 0.53
N SER A 24 -4.31 -9.49 -0.48
CA SER A 24 -4.62 -9.71 -1.88
C SER A 24 -3.34 -9.98 -2.68
N ASP A 25 -3.34 -11.08 -3.41
CA ASP A 25 -2.23 -11.52 -4.25
C ASP A 25 -2.30 -10.97 -5.67
N ASN A 26 -1.14 -10.93 -6.34
CA ASN A 26 -1.01 -10.49 -7.74
C ASN A 26 -1.51 -9.07 -7.99
N CYS A 27 -1.43 -8.20 -6.99
CA CYS A 27 -1.68 -6.78 -7.13
C CYS A 27 -0.51 -6.12 -7.87
N ILE A 28 -0.81 -5.05 -8.60
CA ILE A 28 0.21 -4.19 -9.21
C ILE A 28 0.21 -2.84 -8.52
N VAL A 29 1.37 -2.35 -8.12
CA VAL A 29 1.57 -0.96 -7.71
C VAL A 29 2.32 -0.19 -8.78
N GLU A 30 1.81 1.00 -9.09
CA GLU A 30 2.45 1.98 -9.97
C GLU A 30 2.55 3.31 -9.22
N TRP A 31 3.60 4.06 -9.52
CA TRP A 31 3.91 5.33 -8.86
C TRP A 31 4.06 6.46 -9.86
N SER A 32 3.69 7.67 -9.46
CA SER A 32 3.98 8.89 -10.22
C SER A 32 4.32 10.06 -9.28
N GLY A 33 5.04 11.05 -9.80
CA GLY A 33 5.51 12.20 -9.00
C GLY A 33 6.79 11.94 -8.20
N GLN A 34 7.42 10.77 -8.35
CA GLN A 34 8.68 10.40 -7.68
C GLN A 34 9.70 9.90 -8.70
N GLY A 35 10.93 10.45 -8.65
CA GLY A 35 12.00 10.18 -9.62
C GLY A 35 13.01 9.10 -9.18
N GLU A 36 13.02 8.75 -7.90
CA GLU A 36 13.89 7.71 -7.34
C GLU A 36 13.68 6.35 -8.04
N GLY A 37 14.77 5.58 -8.22
CA GLY A 37 14.75 4.31 -8.94
C GLY A 37 13.75 3.29 -8.38
N ALA A 38 13.57 3.28 -7.06
CA ALA A 38 12.60 2.42 -6.37
C ALA A 38 11.15 2.65 -6.82
N PHE A 39 10.80 3.83 -7.36
CA PHE A 39 9.43 4.15 -7.78
C PHE A 39 9.20 3.96 -9.28
N LYS A 40 10.25 3.66 -10.06
CA LYS A 40 10.14 3.49 -11.51
C LYS A 40 9.40 2.20 -11.88
N GLY A 41 8.54 2.31 -12.90
CA GLY A 41 7.82 1.17 -13.47
C GLY A 41 6.73 0.59 -12.56
N SER A 42 6.06 -0.45 -13.06
CA SER A 42 5.05 -1.20 -12.33
C SER A 42 5.69 -2.35 -11.56
N LYS A 43 5.16 -2.63 -10.37
CA LYS A 43 5.65 -3.70 -9.50
C LYS A 43 4.52 -4.63 -9.16
N GLN A 44 4.75 -5.93 -9.28
CA GLN A 44 3.76 -6.95 -8.94
C GLN A 44 4.09 -7.54 -7.58
N GLY A 45 3.07 -7.72 -6.76
CA GLY A 45 3.27 -8.21 -5.40
C GLY A 45 1.97 -8.56 -4.69
N ARG A 46 2.08 -8.59 -3.37
CA ARG A 46 0.95 -8.83 -2.47
C ARG A 46 0.69 -7.58 -1.66
N LEU A 47 -0.58 -7.25 -1.49
CA LEU A 47 -1.04 -6.24 -0.55
C LEU A 47 -1.53 -6.90 0.73
N TYR A 48 -1.14 -6.33 1.86
CA TYR A 48 -1.67 -6.66 3.17
C TYR A 48 -2.41 -5.43 3.70
N LEU A 49 -3.63 -5.63 4.18
CA LEU A 49 -4.33 -4.65 5.00
C LEU A 49 -4.16 -5.06 6.45
N THR A 50 -3.62 -4.15 7.27
CA THR A 50 -3.50 -4.35 8.70
C THR A 50 -4.44 -3.44 9.46
N THR A 51 -4.48 -3.58 10.78
CA THR A 51 -5.18 -2.65 11.68
C THR A 51 -4.65 -1.20 11.61
N HIS A 52 -3.47 -0.96 11.04
CA HIS A 52 -2.80 0.35 11.08
C HIS A 52 -2.45 0.94 9.70
N ARG A 53 -2.30 0.09 8.67
CA ARG A 53 -1.73 0.49 7.39
C ARG A 53 -2.00 -0.51 6.28
N LEU A 54 -1.74 -0.09 5.04
CA LEU A 54 -1.47 -1.04 3.96
C LEU A 54 0.03 -1.37 3.92
N ILE A 55 0.36 -2.57 3.48
CA ILE A 55 1.73 -2.96 3.18
C ILE A 55 1.74 -3.61 1.79
N PHE A 56 2.54 -3.08 0.88
CA PHE A 56 2.89 -3.76 -0.35
C PHE A 56 4.19 -4.53 -0.14
N ASN A 57 4.20 -5.81 -0.50
CA ASN A 57 5.40 -6.62 -0.61
C ASN A 57 5.62 -7.03 -2.07
N ASN A 58 6.81 -6.74 -2.58
CA ASN A 58 7.17 -7.06 -3.95
C ASN A 58 7.41 -8.57 -4.09
N LYS A 59 6.95 -9.14 -5.22
CA LYS A 59 7.24 -10.51 -5.59
C LYS A 59 8.69 -10.68 -6.09
N ASN A 60 9.26 -9.65 -6.70
CA ASN A 60 10.62 -9.67 -7.21
C ASN A 60 11.62 -9.26 -6.13
N MET A 61 12.38 -10.22 -5.61
CA MET A 61 13.38 -9.98 -4.56
C MET A 61 14.61 -9.16 -5.02
N ASN A 62 14.78 -8.99 -6.33
CA ASN A 62 15.87 -8.21 -6.91
C ASN A 62 15.46 -6.77 -7.25
N ASP A 63 14.20 -6.39 -7.01
CA ASP A 63 13.71 -5.02 -7.23
C ASP A 63 14.19 -4.05 -6.13
N ALA A 64 14.46 -2.80 -6.48
CA ALA A 64 14.85 -1.78 -5.51
C ALA A 64 13.77 -1.50 -4.45
N MET A 65 12.49 -1.71 -4.75
CA MET A 65 11.39 -1.66 -3.79
C MET A 65 10.96 -3.08 -3.43
N GLN A 66 11.42 -3.56 -2.28
CA GLN A 66 11.02 -4.83 -1.69
C GLN A 66 9.71 -4.73 -0.91
N SER A 67 9.47 -3.58 -0.25
CA SER A 67 8.20 -3.32 0.43
C SER A 67 7.88 -1.84 0.49
N PHE A 68 6.59 -1.49 0.58
CA PHE A 68 6.18 -0.13 0.90
C PHE A 68 5.06 -0.16 1.94
N SER A 69 5.22 0.62 3.01
CA SER A 69 4.25 0.73 4.10
C SER A 69 3.46 2.03 3.99
N PHE A 70 2.13 1.90 4.00
CA PHE A 70 1.13 2.95 3.84
C PHE A 70 0.30 3.21 5.11
N PRO A 71 0.84 3.92 6.13
CA PRO A 71 0.05 4.32 7.29
C PRO A 71 -1.17 5.17 6.91
N PHE A 72 -2.34 4.85 7.46
CA PHE A 72 -3.59 5.55 7.10
C PHE A 72 -3.49 7.08 7.29
N ILE A 73 -2.83 7.52 8.37
CA ILE A 73 -2.61 8.96 8.66
C ILE A 73 -1.83 9.72 7.57
N THR A 74 -1.11 9.00 6.71
CA THR A 74 -0.28 9.60 5.66
C THR A 74 -0.89 9.49 4.25
N LEU A 75 -2.08 8.90 4.17
CA LEU A 75 -2.84 8.80 2.93
C LEU A 75 -3.71 10.05 2.74
N SER A 76 -3.82 10.50 1.50
CA SER A 76 -4.76 11.54 1.10
C SER A 76 -5.29 11.25 -0.29
N GLU A 77 -6.45 11.83 -0.62
CA GLU A 77 -7.10 11.69 -1.94
C GLU A 77 -7.27 10.23 -2.35
N VAL A 78 -7.68 9.37 -1.40
CA VAL A 78 -7.86 7.94 -1.65
C VAL A 78 -9.19 7.71 -2.35
N GLU A 79 -9.14 7.06 -3.51
CA GLU A 79 -10.31 6.77 -4.34
C GLU A 79 -10.27 5.31 -4.79
N ILE A 80 -11.43 4.65 -4.73
CA ILE A 80 -11.65 3.31 -5.28
C ILE A 80 -12.34 3.49 -6.64
N GLU A 81 -11.74 2.96 -7.69
CA GLU A 81 -12.20 3.12 -9.07
C GLU A 81 -12.65 1.79 -9.65
N GLN A 82 -13.84 1.80 -10.25
CA GLN A 82 -14.52 0.67 -10.88
C GLN A 82 -14.75 0.96 -12.37
N PRO A 83 -13.72 0.86 -13.22
CA PRO A 83 -13.90 1.11 -14.63
C PRO A 83 -14.76 0.01 -15.27
N VAL A 84 -15.63 0.39 -16.21
CA VAL A 84 -16.46 -0.55 -16.99
C VAL A 84 -15.60 -1.57 -17.74
N PHE A 85 -14.39 -1.14 -18.16
CA PHE A 85 -13.40 -1.99 -18.82
C PHE A 85 -12.07 -1.92 -18.06
N GLY A 86 -11.53 -3.10 -17.73
CA GLY A 86 -10.25 -3.22 -17.02
C GLY A 86 -10.43 -3.69 -15.58
N ALA A 87 -9.33 -3.67 -14.83
CA ALA A 87 -9.32 -4.10 -13.43
C ALA A 87 -9.56 -2.90 -12.50
N ASN A 88 -10.31 -3.15 -11.42
CA ASN A 88 -10.51 -2.17 -10.36
C ASN A 88 -9.18 -1.81 -9.70
N TYR A 89 -9.07 -0.56 -9.28
CA TYR A 89 -7.87 -0.06 -8.61
C TYR A 89 -8.19 0.94 -7.51
N ILE A 90 -7.27 1.03 -6.55
CA ILE A 90 -7.26 2.06 -5.52
C ILE A 90 -6.13 3.02 -5.86
N LYS A 91 -6.40 4.32 -5.90
CA LYS A 91 -5.38 5.34 -6.09
C LYS A 91 -5.38 6.32 -4.93
N GLY A 92 -4.28 7.04 -4.78
CA GLY A 92 -4.19 8.14 -3.82
C GLY A 92 -2.82 8.76 -3.78
N LYS A 93 -2.60 9.61 -2.78
CA LYS A 93 -1.33 10.27 -2.49
C LYS A 93 -0.72 9.77 -1.20
N VAL A 94 0.60 9.80 -1.16
CA VAL A 94 1.40 9.50 0.02
C VAL A 94 2.45 10.57 0.22
N ARG A 95 2.70 10.94 1.47
CA ARG A 95 3.81 11.82 1.86
C ARG A 95 4.83 11.07 2.69
N ALA A 96 6.11 11.25 2.37
CA ALA A 96 7.22 10.71 3.15
C ALA A 96 7.14 11.15 4.61
N GLN A 97 7.52 10.27 5.52
CA GLN A 97 7.68 10.59 6.94
C GLN A 97 9.18 10.62 7.28
N PRO A 98 9.60 11.30 8.36
CA PRO A 98 10.96 11.20 8.85
C PRO A 98 11.38 9.74 8.99
N ASN A 99 12.61 9.43 8.58
CA ASN A 99 13.18 8.07 8.62
C ASN A 99 12.42 7.04 7.75
N GLY A 100 11.71 7.50 6.71
CA GLY A 100 10.96 6.64 5.79
C GLY A 100 11.76 6.02 4.63
N ASN A 101 13.08 6.23 4.53
CA ASN A 101 13.95 5.80 3.42
C ASN A 101 13.60 6.38 2.03
N TRP A 102 12.83 7.46 1.97
CA TRP A 102 12.58 8.25 0.77
C TRP A 102 12.07 9.64 1.17
N VAL A 103 12.02 10.59 0.23
CA VAL A 103 11.60 11.98 0.51
C VAL A 103 10.55 12.47 -0.49
N GLY A 104 9.71 13.41 -0.04
CA GLY A 104 8.71 14.08 -0.88
C GLY A 104 7.34 13.42 -0.85
N GLU A 105 6.64 13.48 -1.98
CA GLU A 105 5.29 12.94 -2.16
C GLU A 105 5.24 12.05 -3.41
N ALA A 106 4.33 11.09 -3.42
CA ALA A 106 4.06 10.27 -4.59
C ALA A 106 2.57 9.98 -4.70
N LYS A 107 2.09 9.86 -5.94
CA LYS A 107 0.78 9.24 -6.21
C LYS A 107 0.99 7.76 -6.44
N PHE A 108 0.10 6.94 -5.90
CA PHE A 108 0.09 5.49 -6.12
C PHE A 108 -1.16 5.06 -6.85
N LYS A 109 -1.06 3.93 -7.55
CA LYS A 109 -2.19 3.18 -8.10
C LYS A 109 -1.99 1.70 -7.81
N LEU A 110 -2.91 1.11 -7.07
CA LEU A 110 -2.97 -0.30 -6.67
C LEU A 110 -4.03 -1.01 -7.50
N THR A 111 -3.62 -1.81 -8.48
CA THR A 111 -4.53 -2.53 -9.39
C THR A 111 -4.72 -3.97 -8.94
N PHE A 112 -5.98 -4.41 -8.85
CA PHE A 112 -6.37 -5.74 -8.36
C PHE A 112 -6.76 -6.65 -9.53
N LYS A 113 -5.77 -7.31 -10.13
CA LYS A 113 -5.97 -8.10 -11.36
C LYS A 113 -6.91 -9.30 -11.23
N ARG A 114 -7.17 -9.78 -10.01
CA ARG A 114 -8.02 -10.95 -9.73
C ARG A 114 -9.35 -10.58 -9.05
N GLY A 115 -9.73 -9.30 -9.06
CA GLY A 115 -10.89 -8.81 -8.32
C GLY A 115 -10.57 -8.55 -6.84
N GLY A 116 -11.61 -8.34 -6.02
CA GLY A 116 -11.47 -8.09 -4.58
C GLY A 116 -11.15 -6.64 -4.18
N ALA A 117 -11.03 -5.72 -5.15
CA ALA A 117 -10.67 -4.33 -4.88
C ALA A 117 -11.70 -3.59 -4.01
N ILE A 118 -12.98 -3.97 -4.12
CA ILE A 118 -14.08 -3.28 -3.45
C ILE A 118 -14.11 -3.68 -2.00
N GLU A 119 -14.12 -4.99 -1.75
CA GLU A 119 -14.05 -5.56 -0.42
C GLU A 119 -12.77 -5.12 0.29
N PHE A 120 -11.64 -5.09 -0.42
CA PHE A 120 -10.38 -4.59 0.12
C PHE A 120 -10.45 -3.09 0.46
N GLY A 121 -11.02 -2.27 -0.43
CA GLY A 121 -11.17 -0.84 -0.23
C GLY A 121 -12.14 -0.48 0.90
N GLU A 122 -13.28 -1.16 0.98
CA GLU A 122 -14.26 -1.00 2.08
C GLU A 122 -13.65 -1.40 3.43
N ALA A 123 -12.93 -2.53 3.49
CA ALA A 123 -12.23 -2.95 4.69
C ALA A 123 -11.13 -1.96 5.09
N MET A 124 -10.43 -1.38 4.12
CA MET A 124 -9.43 -0.34 4.36
C MET A 124 -10.06 0.92 4.96
N LEU A 125 -11.19 1.40 4.42
CA LEU A 125 -11.91 2.55 4.96
C LEU A 125 -12.40 2.29 6.39
N LYS A 126 -12.92 1.10 6.65
CA LYS A 126 -13.34 0.69 8.00
C LYS A 126 -12.17 0.62 8.98
N ALA A 127 -11.02 0.07 8.56
CA ALA A 127 -9.82 -0.01 9.39
C ALA A 127 -9.25 1.38 9.68
N ALA A 128 -9.23 2.28 8.69
CA ALA A 128 -8.82 3.67 8.87
C ALA A 128 -9.71 4.40 9.88
N TYR A 129 -11.03 4.27 9.75
CA TYR A 129 -12.00 4.84 10.69
C TYR A 129 -11.78 4.36 12.13
N LEU A 130 -11.62 3.04 12.33
CA LEU A 130 -11.37 2.48 13.66
C LEU A 130 -10.03 2.95 14.25
N GLY A 131 -9.00 3.09 13.42
CA GLY A 131 -7.69 3.62 13.83
C GLY A 131 -7.74 5.10 14.22
N GLU A 132 -8.65 5.88 13.64
CA GLU A 132 -8.91 7.27 14.04
C GLU A 132 -9.71 7.36 15.35
N CYS A 133 -10.72 6.50 15.55
CA CYS A 133 -11.50 6.46 16.78
C CYS A 133 -10.66 6.13 18.03
N LEU A 134 -9.59 5.34 17.90
CA LEU A 134 -8.65 5.03 19.01
C LEU A 134 -7.78 6.23 19.43
N ARG A 135 -7.93 7.38 18.77
CA ARG A 135 -7.18 8.62 19.08
C ARG A 135 -8.01 9.66 19.82
N ALA A 136 -9.29 9.39 20.08
CA ALA A 136 -10.16 10.22 20.93
C ALA A 136 -9.99 9.82 22.41
#